data_AF-A0A1C6IPU1-F1
#
_entry.id   AF-A0A1C6IPU1-F1
#
_cell.length_a   1.000
_cell.length_b   1.000
_cell.length_c   1.000
_cell.angle_alpha   90.00
_cell.angle_beta   90.00
_cell.angle_gamma   90.00
#
_symmetry.space_group_name_H-M   'P 1'
#
loop_
_entity.id
_entity.type
_entity.pdbx_description
1 polymer ?
#
loop_
_entity_poly.entity_id
_entity_poly.type
_entity_poly.pdbx_seq_one_letter_code
_entity_poly.pdbx_strand_id
1 'polypeptide(L)'
;MIFYDFEVFAYDWLVVLIDLNAKQETVIINDPDKLKGFYESHKETIWAGYNSRHYDQFILKGILCGFNPKKVNDWIILDDKPGYRFSSLFRNFPLINYDVMPNPPISLKALEAFMGHSIKETTVPFDIDRPLTEAELAETVKYCRHDVEETVEVWVRNIAEFNTTMFFVNHFHLGSNSIGKTKAQLAAEILGGNGKGKSFDDEFDFPILDCLRLKKYRFVADWYKNPVNHDYGKAQENITVAGVPHTFAWGGGHGAIPKYHAHGIFLVIDVTAYYPSLQKQFKIGYRVMDHPENFEFIHDSNIEFKRKGDKKARQPFKIMDNAISGQMKQPQSADYDRDFEKIDDVVWEWEQRTGMKMDFDTFMGDIYQKDVNNYFLVDRETGAVKAKGAYVKKLSDLDYDLPIVNRAISEYFSHKTTPEETIMGCGDLRDFQKVVKVSSKYECALYSPVITMEKIRDEKGRSKNVKRFSGGEVQTDKTFRVFASTDRSKGGLFKVSGKVVKGRKKNPEKFGNTPEHCFIINDDVTNLPVPDELDRQYYIDLAWKRLKDYGVDREGGGFEPCNYSGDMSRQKINNALKSSREEND
;
A
#
# COMPACT_ATOMS: atom_id res chain seq x y z
N MET A 1 22.67 15.83 -6.92
CA MET A 1 21.31 16.08 -6.38
C MET A 1 21.44 16.07 -4.88
N ILE A 2 20.91 17.09 -4.19
CA ILE A 2 21.12 17.26 -2.74
C ILE A 2 20.09 16.45 -1.98
N PHE A 3 20.53 15.46 -1.20
CA PHE A 3 19.69 14.82 -0.20
C PHE A 3 19.84 15.54 1.14
N TYR A 4 18.74 15.75 1.87
CA TYR A 4 18.75 16.54 3.10
C TYR A 4 17.64 16.16 4.08
N ASP A 5 17.92 16.43 5.37
CA ASP A 5 17.05 16.21 6.53
C ASP A 5 17.40 17.23 7.63
N PHE A 6 16.43 17.70 8.42
CA PHE A 6 16.60 18.75 9.44
C PHE A 6 16.18 18.33 10.86
N GLU A 7 17.13 18.42 11.79
CA GLU A 7 16.85 18.23 13.22
C GLU A 7 16.73 19.55 13.96
N VAL A 8 15.71 19.66 14.83
CA VAL A 8 15.33 20.92 15.50
C VAL A 8 14.98 20.71 16.96
N PHE A 9 15.75 21.33 17.84
CA PHE A 9 15.61 21.34 19.30
C PHE A 9 15.20 22.74 19.79
N ALA A 10 15.03 22.94 21.10
CA ALA A 10 14.61 24.24 21.64
C ALA A 10 15.60 25.38 21.36
N TYR A 11 16.90 25.08 21.37
CA TYR A 11 18.00 26.04 21.21
C TYR A 11 18.86 25.78 19.97
N ASP A 12 18.94 24.52 19.53
CA ASP A 12 19.82 24.07 18.46
C ASP A 12 19.06 23.58 17.23
N TRP A 13 19.67 23.69 16.06
CA TRP A 13 19.25 23.00 14.85
C TRP A 13 20.45 22.56 14.03
N LEU A 14 20.27 21.48 13.27
CA LEU A 14 21.24 21.03 12.29
C LEU A 14 20.59 20.48 11.02
N VAL A 15 21.40 20.37 9.97
CA VAL A 15 21.05 19.74 8.71
C VAL A 15 22.25 18.95 8.21
N VAL A 16 22.00 17.73 7.74
CA VAL A 16 22.96 16.96 6.95
C VAL A 16 22.55 17.07 5.48
N LEU A 17 23.53 17.36 4.63
CA LEU A 17 23.37 17.58 3.18
C LEU A 17 24.30 16.61 2.45
N ILE A 18 23.79 15.76 1.57
CA ILE A 18 24.60 14.84 0.74
C ILE A 18 24.36 15.14 -0.74
N ASP A 19 25.35 15.66 -1.45
CA ASP A 19 25.28 15.75 -2.91
C ASP A 19 25.78 14.45 -3.56
N LEU A 20 24.88 13.71 -4.20
CA LEU A 20 25.24 12.52 -4.97
C LEU A 20 26.14 12.81 -6.18
N ASN A 21 26.18 14.05 -6.68
CA ASN A 21 26.99 14.40 -7.85
C ASN A 21 28.46 14.61 -7.45
N ALA A 22 28.72 15.49 -6.48
CA ALA A 22 30.04 15.74 -5.90
C ALA A 22 30.54 14.61 -4.99
N LYS A 23 29.63 13.72 -4.54
CA LYS A 23 29.87 12.70 -3.49
C LYS A 23 30.37 13.33 -2.19
N GLN A 24 29.75 14.46 -1.82
CA GLN A 24 30.16 15.29 -0.70
C GLN A 24 29.04 15.39 0.33
N GLU A 25 29.37 15.12 1.59
CA GLU A 25 28.56 15.48 2.75
C GLU A 25 28.90 16.92 3.18
N THR A 26 27.89 17.66 3.65
CA THR A 26 28.04 18.92 4.37
C THR A 26 27.10 18.92 5.58
N VAL A 27 27.67 19.01 6.78
CA VAL A 27 26.91 19.24 8.01
C VAL A 27 26.91 20.73 8.34
N ILE A 28 25.76 21.26 8.75
CA ILE A 28 25.60 22.65 9.22
C ILE A 28 24.85 22.58 10.56
N ILE A 29 25.40 23.23 11.58
CA ILE A 29 24.83 23.29 12.94
C ILE A 29 24.79 24.77 13.32
N ASN A 30 23.61 25.28 13.69
CA ASN A 30 23.41 26.65 14.20
C ASN A 30 23.99 27.81 13.35
N ASP A 31 24.25 27.60 12.05
CA ASP A 31 24.94 28.54 11.17
C ASP A 31 24.05 28.93 9.96
N PRO A 32 23.22 29.98 10.09
CA PRO A 32 22.32 30.44 9.03
C PRO A 32 23.05 30.97 7.79
N ASP A 33 24.24 31.56 7.96
CA ASP A 33 24.98 32.16 6.85
C ASP A 33 25.67 31.10 5.99
N LYS A 34 26.19 30.01 6.59
CA LYS A 34 26.65 28.83 5.85
C LYS A 34 25.49 28.11 5.17
N LEU A 35 24.33 27.96 5.82
CA LEU A 35 23.13 27.41 5.17
C LEU A 35 22.68 28.26 3.98
N LYS A 36 22.70 29.59 4.12
CA LYS A 36 22.39 30.53 3.05
C LYS A 36 23.39 30.46 1.92
N GLY A 37 24.70 30.38 2.20
CA GLY A 37 25.74 30.19 1.18
C GLY A 37 25.58 28.88 0.41
N PHE A 38 25.23 27.79 1.12
CA PHE A 38 24.93 26.50 0.49
C PHE A 38 23.65 26.56 -0.36
N TYR A 39 22.58 27.18 0.14
CA TYR A 39 21.35 27.38 -0.61
C TYR A 39 21.57 28.22 -1.88
N GLU A 40 22.24 29.38 -1.79
CA GLU A 40 22.45 30.26 -2.94
C GLU A 40 23.27 29.60 -4.07
N SER A 41 24.16 28.67 -3.72
CA SER A 41 24.96 27.87 -4.67
C SER A 41 24.22 26.64 -5.22
N HIS A 42 23.14 26.17 -4.59
CA HIS A 42 22.43 24.93 -4.96
C HIS A 42 20.91 25.09 -5.22
N LYS A 43 20.36 26.31 -5.15
CA LYS A 43 18.91 26.59 -5.33
C LYS A 43 18.32 26.18 -6.69
N GLU A 44 19.15 26.07 -7.72
CA GLU A 44 18.77 25.61 -9.07
C GLU A 44 18.89 24.09 -9.26
N THR A 45 19.43 23.38 -8.26
CA THR A 45 19.49 21.91 -8.23
C THR A 45 18.24 21.31 -7.61
N ILE A 46 18.00 20.01 -7.84
CA ILE A 46 16.95 19.26 -7.14
C ILE A 46 17.41 18.98 -5.71
N TRP A 47 16.53 19.25 -4.75
CA TRP A 47 16.68 18.90 -3.34
C TRP A 47 15.70 17.77 -3.02
N ALA A 48 16.18 16.66 -2.46
CA ALA A 48 15.41 15.46 -2.12
C ALA A 48 15.44 15.24 -0.61
N GLY A 49 14.30 14.96 0.00
CA GLY A 49 14.19 14.63 1.43
C GLY A 49 12.95 13.79 1.69
N TYR A 50 12.83 13.23 2.90
CA TYR A 50 11.72 12.34 3.24
C TYR A 50 10.61 13.10 3.95
N ASN A 51 9.40 13.18 3.37
CA ASN A 51 8.31 14.04 3.86
C ASN A 51 8.67 15.55 3.81
N SER A 52 9.71 15.90 3.05
CA SER A 52 10.22 17.27 2.83
C SER A 52 9.21 18.21 2.17
N ARG A 53 8.13 17.69 1.58
CA ARG A 53 6.98 18.49 1.11
C ARG A 53 6.18 19.11 2.26
N HIS A 54 6.28 18.55 3.46
CA HIS A 54 5.47 18.91 4.62
C HIS A 54 6.29 19.51 5.77
N TYR A 55 7.57 19.16 5.90
CA TYR A 55 8.43 19.59 7.02
C TYR A 55 9.69 20.36 6.56
N ASP A 56 10.73 19.67 6.10
CA ASP A 56 12.12 20.16 6.02
C ASP A 56 12.32 21.45 5.22
N GLN A 57 11.64 21.56 4.07
CA GLN A 57 11.74 22.77 3.25
C GLN A 57 11.25 24.02 3.98
N PHE A 58 10.38 23.88 4.98
CA PHE A 58 9.86 25.00 5.77
C PHE A 58 10.78 25.32 6.95
N ILE A 59 11.52 24.35 7.49
CA ILE A 59 12.62 24.62 8.43
C ILE A 59 13.72 25.41 7.73
N LEU A 60 14.16 24.93 6.55
CA LEU A 60 15.12 25.63 5.68
C LEU A 60 14.66 27.06 5.35
N LYS A 61 13.45 27.22 4.82
CA LYS A 61 12.90 28.56 4.48
C LYS A 61 12.66 29.41 5.73
N GLY A 62 12.41 28.80 6.88
CA GLY A 62 12.36 29.43 8.20
C GLY A 62 13.67 30.14 8.53
N ILE A 63 14.77 29.39 8.51
CA ILE A 63 16.12 29.89 8.83
C ILE A 63 16.56 30.95 7.81
N LEU A 64 16.34 30.74 6.51
CA LEU A 64 16.66 31.72 5.47
C LEU A 64 15.85 33.03 5.58
N CYS A 65 14.63 32.98 6.11
CA CYS A 65 13.84 34.17 6.46
C CYS A 65 14.25 34.84 7.79
N GLY A 66 15.21 34.28 8.54
CA GLY A 66 15.58 34.76 9.87
C GLY A 66 14.57 34.42 10.97
N PHE A 67 13.67 33.45 10.74
CA PHE A 67 12.80 32.92 11.79
C PHE A 67 13.55 31.89 12.64
N ASN A 68 13.21 31.83 13.93
CA ASN A 68 13.66 30.75 14.81
C ASN A 68 13.05 29.40 14.31
N PRO A 69 13.86 28.37 13.99
CA PRO A 69 13.36 27.12 13.41
C PRO A 69 12.47 26.32 14.37
N LYS A 70 12.70 26.37 15.69
CA LYS A 70 11.82 25.72 16.68
C LYS A 70 10.37 26.24 16.59
N LYS A 71 10.17 27.53 16.30
CA LYS A 71 8.81 28.08 16.07
C LYS A 71 8.16 27.55 14.80
N VAL A 72 8.95 27.18 13.79
CA VAL A 72 8.43 26.55 12.55
C VAL A 72 8.15 25.07 12.77
N ASN A 73 9.04 24.36 13.49
CA ASN A 73 8.78 23.00 13.96
C ASN A 73 7.48 22.93 14.76
N ASP A 74 7.32 23.78 15.77
CA ASP A 74 6.19 23.72 16.70
C ASP A 74 4.85 24.00 15.97
N TRP A 75 4.86 24.90 14.99
CA TRP A 75 3.72 25.13 14.08
C TRP A 75 3.32 23.87 13.28
N ILE A 76 4.29 23.08 12.82
CA ILE A 76 4.04 21.90 11.98
C ILE A 76 3.71 20.67 12.84
N ILE A 77 4.43 20.45 13.93
CA ILE A 77 4.44 19.20 14.71
C ILE A 77 3.51 19.26 15.95
N LEU A 78 3.52 20.36 16.70
CA LEU A 78 2.70 20.49 17.93
C LEU A 78 1.31 21.05 17.63
N ASP A 79 1.25 22.00 16.70
CA ASP A 79 0.04 22.72 16.27
C ASP A 79 -0.74 22.01 15.15
N ASP A 80 -0.16 21.00 14.50
CA ASP A 80 -0.70 20.25 13.33
C ASP A 80 -1.12 21.17 12.15
N LYS A 81 -0.32 22.22 11.87
CA LYS A 81 -0.61 23.20 10.80
C LYS A 81 0.35 23.02 9.61
N PRO A 82 -0.14 23.08 8.35
CA PRO A 82 0.72 23.00 7.18
C PRO A 82 1.80 24.09 7.16
N GLY A 83 3.07 23.70 6.98
CA GLY A 83 4.23 24.61 7.04
C GLY A 83 4.15 25.79 6.06
N TYR A 84 3.55 25.60 4.87
CA TYR A 84 3.33 26.67 3.90
C TYR A 84 2.44 27.83 4.41
N ARG A 85 1.72 27.64 5.52
CA ARG A 85 0.88 28.66 6.16
C ARG A 85 1.61 29.48 7.24
N PHE A 86 2.82 29.10 7.64
CA PHE A 86 3.58 29.79 8.69
C PHE A 86 3.94 31.23 8.27
N SER A 87 4.44 31.42 7.05
CA SER A 87 4.80 32.74 6.52
C SER A 87 4.71 32.83 5.00
N SER A 88 4.23 33.97 4.50
CA SER A 88 4.26 34.31 3.08
C SER A 88 5.68 34.57 2.55
N LEU A 89 6.64 34.91 3.43
CA LEU A 89 8.03 35.19 3.07
C LEU A 89 8.77 33.96 2.52
N PHE A 90 8.27 32.75 2.79
CA PHE A 90 8.80 31.49 2.22
C PHE A 90 8.77 31.45 0.68
N ARG A 91 8.01 32.35 0.03
CA ARG A 91 8.01 32.52 -1.43
C ARG A 91 9.28 33.17 -1.98
N ASN A 92 10.04 33.88 -1.14
CA ASN A 92 11.30 34.51 -1.52
C ASN A 92 12.44 33.49 -1.68
N PHE A 93 12.26 32.27 -1.17
CA PHE A 93 13.22 31.17 -1.19
C PHE A 93 12.62 29.96 -1.93
N PRO A 94 12.53 30.00 -3.28
CA PRO A 94 12.08 28.86 -4.08
C PRO A 94 13.02 27.66 -3.90
N LEU A 95 12.47 26.46 -3.94
CA LEU A 95 13.24 25.22 -3.76
C LEU A 95 12.65 24.12 -4.65
N ILE A 96 13.48 23.49 -5.48
CA ILE A 96 13.08 22.38 -6.36
C ILE A 96 13.04 21.09 -5.52
N ASN A 97 12.05 21.01 -4.63
CA ASN A 97 11.96 19.99 -3.60
C ASN A 97 11.25 18.72 -4.09
N TYR A 98 12.01 17.70 -4.49
CA TYR A 98 11.51 16.34 -4.59
C TYR A 98 11.29 15.73 -3.19
N ASP A 99 10.30 14.86 -3.06
CA ASP A 99 9.98 14.17 -1.81
C ASP A 99 10.00 12.67 -2.08
N VAL A 100 10.81 11.95 -1.30
CA VAL A 100 11.05 10.52 -1.46
C VAL A 100 9.90 9.67 -0.86
N MET A 101 9.07 10.26 -0.01
CA MET A 101 7.99 9.55 0.68
C MET A 101 7.00 8.91 -0.31
N PRO A 102 6.71 7.59 -0.19
CA PRO A 102 5.78 6.90 -1.08
C PRO A 102 4.32 7.35 -0.86
N ASN A 103 3.45 7.01 -1.80
CA ASN A 103 2.00 7.21 -1.69
C ASN A 103 1.28 5.85 -1.86
N PRO A 104 0.54 5.34 -0.87
CA PRO A 104 0.23 5.94 0.43
C PRO A 104 1.46 6.11 1.34
N PRO A 105 1.44 7.10 2.26
CA PRO A 105 2.57 7.44 3.10
C PRO A 105 2.95 6.32 4.08
N ILE A 106 4.25 5.99 4.09
CA ILE A 106 4.95 5.13 5.05
C ILE A 106 6.07 6.00 5.66
N SER A 107 6.48 5.80 6.91
CA SER A 107 7.62 6.53 7.50
C SER A 107 8.95 5.83 7.23
N LEU A 108 10.05 6.59 7.10
CA LEU A 108 11.40 6.06 6.81
C LEU A 108 11.79 4.88 7.72
N LYS A 109 11.67 5.01 9.05
CA LYS A 109 11.90 3.93 10.04
C LYS A 109 11.13 2.62 9.80
N ALA A 110 10.03 2.65 9.04
CA ALA A 110 9.32 1.43 8.66
C ALA A 110 9.82 0.82 7.33
N LEU A 111 10.37 1.64 6.42
CA LEU A 111 11.09 1.18 5.23
C LEU A 111 12.46 0.63 5.62
N GLU A 112 13.23 1.33 6.47
CA GLU A 112 14.45 0.82 7.12
C GLU A 112 14.18 -0.54 7.80
N ALA A 113 13.07 -0.64 8.53
CA ALA A 113 12.65 -1.89 9.16
C ALA A 113 12.46 -3.02 8.13
N PHE A 114 11.83 -2.72 6.98
CA PHE A 114 11.65 -3.66 5.88
C PHE A 114 12.97 -4.03 5.19
N MET A 115 13.87 -3.07 4.94
CA MET A 115 15.17 -3.29 4.29
C MET A 115 16.13 -4.13 5.14
N GLY A 116 15.97 -4.07 6.47
CA GLY A 116 16.79 -4.81 7.44
C GLY A 116 17.73 -3.91 8.24
N HIS A 117 17.92 -2.67 7.79
CA HIS A 117 18.83 -1.69 8.39
C HIS A 117 18.39 -1.27 9.80
N SER A 118 19.30 -0.72 10.61
CA SER A 118 19.03 -0.27 11.99
C SER A 118 17.90 0.77 12.06
N ILE A 119 16.97 0.59 13.00
CA ILE A 119 15.80 1.49 13.22
C ILE A 119 15.77 2.15 14.61
N LYS A 120 16.88 2.08 15.34
CA LYS A 120 17.05 2.78 16.63
C LYS A 120 16.87 4.29 16.44
N GLU A 121 16.11 4.91 17.33
CA GLU A 121 15.94 6.36 17.40
C GLU A 121 17.08 6.98 18.24
N THR A 122 17.32 8.30 18.10
CA THR A 122 18.32 9.01 18.93
C THR A 122 17.96 8.96 20.41
N THR A 123 18.96 8.89 21.30
CA THR A 123 18.72 8.96 22.75
C THR A 123 18.53 10.40 23.25
N VAL A 124 18.85 11.40 22.41
CA VAL A 124 18.72 12.83 22.70
C VAL A 124 17.25 13.28 22.58
N PRO A 125 16.59 13.75 23.66
CA PRO A 125 15.18 14.15 23.59
C PRO A 125 14.96 15.45 22.81
N PHE A 126 14.02 15.45 21.86
CA PHE A 126 13.65 16.64 21.07
C PHE A 126 12.95 17.75 21.88
N ASP A 127 12.43 17.44 23.07
CA ASP A 127 11.80 18.39 24.00
C ASP A 127 12.77 18.98 25.03
N ILE A 128 14.09 18.80 24.84
CA ILE A 128 15.13 19.28 25.76
C ILE A 128 15.20 20.83 25.82
N ASP A 129 14.90 21.39 26.99
CA ASP A 129 14.86 22.84 27.25
C ASP A 129 16.25 23.37 27.69
N ARG A 130 17.29 23.04 26.92
CA ARG A 130 18.64 23.62 27.01
C ARG A 130 19.41 23.43 25.70
N PRO A 131 20.53 24.14 25.48
CA PRO A 131 21.47 23.79 24.44
C PRO A 131 21.99 22.34 24.59
N LEU A 132 22.24 21.71 23.45
CA LEU A 132 22.88 20.39 23.35
C LEU A 132 24.37 20.45 23.70
N THR A 133 24.87 19.38 24.31
CA THR A 133 26.31 19.17 24.52
C THR A 133 26.99 18.67 23.24
N GLU A 134 28.32 18.75 23.16
CA GLU A 134 29.09 18.26 22.01
C GLU A 134 28.82 16.77 21.71
N ALA A 135 28.58 15.95 22.74
CA ALA A 135 28.24 14.54 22.60
C ALA A 135 26.83 14.33 22.02
N GLU A 136 25.84 15.07 22.51
CA GLU A 136 24.45 15.03 21.99
C GLU A 136 24.39 15.56 20.56
N LEU A 137 25.15 16.61 20.23
CA LEU A 137 25.29 17.09 18.85
C LEU A 137 25.92 16.02 17.94
N ALA A 138 26.99 15.35 18.39
CA ALA A 138 27.62 14.29 17.61
C ALA A 138 26.69 13.07 17.39
N GLU A 139 25.89 12.70 18.38
CA GLU A 139 24.87 11.66 18.26
C GLU A 139 23.76 12.06 17.28
N THR A 140 23.21 13.27 17.40
CA THR A 140 22.18 13.78 16.48
C THR A 140 22.71 13.93 15.04
N VAL A 141 23.97 14.38 14.84
CA VAL A 141 24.62 14.39 13.51
C VAL A 141 24.77 12.98 12.94
N LYS A 142 24.96 11.96 13.79
CA LYS A 142 24.99 10.56 13.34
C LYS A 142 23.58 10.07 12.96
N TYR A 143 22.57 10.38 13.77
CA TYR A 143 21.18 10.00 13.51
C TYR A 143 20.65 10.66 12.22
N CYS A 144 20.77 11.98 12.08
CA CYS A 144 20.35 12.72 10.88
C CYS A 144 21.07 12.24 9.60
N ARG A 145 22.39 11.93 9.67
CA ARG A 145 23.10 11.34 8.53
C ARG A 145 22.48 10.01 8.10
N HIS A 146 22.19 9.13 9.05
CA HIS A 146 21.54 7.84 8.77
C HIS A 146 20.18 8.07 8.09
N ASP A 147 19.36 9.01 8.55
CA ASP A 147 18.07 9.30 7.90
C ASP A 147 18.25 9.91 6.48
N VAL A 148 19.32 10.68 6.21
CA VAL A 148 19.66 11.10 4.83
C VAL A 148 20.13 9.93 3.96
N GLU A 149 20.99 9.04 4.48
CA GLU A 149 21.52 7.86 3.78
C GLU A 149 20.41 6.86 3.44
N GLU A 150 19.50 6.58 4.38
CA GLU A 150 18.31 5.75 4.17
C GLU A 150 17.33 6.40 3.17
N THR A 151 17.23 7.73 3.16
CA THR A 151 16.45 8.45 2.14
C THR A 151 17.05 8.30 0.75
N VAL A 152 18.39 8.19 0.61
CA VAL A 152 19.04 7.82 -0.65
C VAL A 152 18.71 6.39 -1.04
N GLU A 153 18.81 5.42 -0.13
CA GLU A 153 18.49 4.00 -0.41
C GLU A 153 17.04 3.81 -0.87
N VAL A 154 16.07 4.40 -0.17
CA VAL A 154 14.65 4.36 -0.58
C VAL A 154 14.46 5.01 -1.96
N TRP A 155 15.15 6.12 -2.25
CA TRP A 155 15.08 6.76 -3.58
C TRP A 155 15.68 5.88 -4.68
N VAL A 156 16.84 5.25 -4.47
CA VAL A 156 17.47 4.33 -5.43
C VAL A 156 16.53 3.15 -5.72
N ARG A 157 15.95 2.55 -4.66
CA ARG A 157 15.03 1.41 -4.75
C ARG A 157 13.70 1.75 -5.42
N ASN A 158 13.32 3.03 -5.43
CA ASN A 158 12.08 3.52 -6.06
C ASN A 158 12.34 4.53 -7.21
N ILE A 159 13.53 4.52 -7.82
CA ILE A 159 14.00 5.53 -8.80
C ILE A 159 13.11 5.64 -10.05
N ALA A 160 12.31 4.61 -10.35
CA ALA A 160 11.32 4.65 -11.42
C ALA A 160 10.27 5.76 -11.26
N GLU A 161 9.90 6.12 -10.02
CA GLU A 161 8.94 7.20 -9.72
C GLU A 161 9.55 8.58 -9.99
N PHE A 162 10.82 8.78 -9.61
CA PHE A 162 11.59 9.97 -9.95
C PHE A 162 11.79 10.08 -11.47
N ASN A 163 12.22 9.01 -12.13
CA ASN A 163 12.41 8.98 -13.59
C ASN A 163 11.11 9.24 -14.36
N THR A 164 9.97 8.76 -13.86
CA THR A 164 8.63 9.08 -14.41
C THR A 164 8.32 10.58 -14.27
N THR A 165 8.59 11.16 -13.10
CA THR A 165 8.41 12.59 -12.83
C THR A 165 9.26 13.43 -13.79
N MET A 166 10.54 13.13 -13.90
CA MET A 166 11.47 13.84 -14.80
C MET A 166 11.11 13.67 -16.28
N PHE A 167 10.66 12.49 -16.70
CA PHE A 167 10.21 12.25 -18.08
C PHE A 167 9.08 13.21 -18.48
N PHE A 168 8.02 13.31 -17.66
CA PHE A 168 6.87 14.14 -18.01
C PHE A 168 7.10 15.64 -17.82
N VAL A 169 7.90 16.05 -16.83
CA VAL A 169 8.34 17.45 -16.69
C VAL A 169 9.11 17.90 -17.93
N ASN A 170 10.04 17.09 -18.42
CA ASN A 170 10.81 17.40 -19.63
C ASN A 170 9.95 17.35 -20.90
N HIS A 171 9.10 16.33 -21.05
CA HIS A 171 8.28 16.10 -22.25
C HIS A 171 7.24 17.20 -22.48
N PHE A 172 6.53 17.62 -21.42
CA PHE A 172 5.54 18.71 -21.49
C PHE A 172 6.14 20.10 -21.21
N HIS A 173 7.48 20.21 -21.19
CA HIS A 173 8.23 21.45 -20.99
C HIS A 173 7.79 22.25 -19.73
N LEU A 174 7.49 21.54 -18.66
CA LEU A 174 7.02 22.13 -17.41
C LEU A 174 8.17 22.78 -16.62
N GLY A 175 7.85 23.81 -15.83
CA GLY A 175 8.84 24.46 -14.96
C GLY A 175 9.37 23.52 -13.87
N SER A 176 10.61 23.75 -13.41
CA SER A 176 11.27 22.91 -12.40
C SER A 176 10.47 22.72 -11.10
N ASN A 177 9.67 23.72 -10.71
CA ASN A 177 8.72 23.65 -9.58
C ASN A 177 7.74 22.45 -9.67
N SER A 178 7.51 21.90 -10.86
CA SER A 178 6.65 20.74 -11.08
C SER A 178 7.25 19.42 -10.58
N ILE A 179 8.57 19.34 -10.42
CA ILE A 179 9.29 18.15 -9.88
C ILE A 179 8.86 17.85 -8.44
N GLY A 180 8.50 18.88 -7.66
CA GLY A 180 8.07 18.73 -6.27
C GLY A 180 6.58 18.40 -6.07
N LYS A 181 5.78 18.42 -7.13
CA LYS A 181 4.34 18.14 -7.07
C LYS A 181 4.08 16.67 -6.80
N THR A 182 2.94 16.34 -6.18
CA THR A 182 2.49 14.94 -6.13
C THR A 182 2.10 14.49 -7.54
N LYS A 183 2.12 13.18 -7.83
CA LYS A 183 1.70 12.66 -9.16
C LYS A 183 0.31 13.15 -9.58
N ALA A 184 -0.63 13.30 -8.64
CA ALA A 184 -1.97 13.84 -8.92
C ALA A 184 -1.95 15.33 -9.27
N GLN A 185 -1.07 16.13 -8.66
CA GLN A 185 -0.89 17.55 -8.98
C GLN A 185 -0.12 17.76 -10.30
N LEU A 186 0.86 16.90 -10.59
CA LEU A 186 1.61 16.90 -11.85
C LEU A 186 0.68 16.50 -13.02
N ALA A 187 -0.12 15.44 -12.85
CA ALA A 187 -1.17 15.07 -13.78
C ALA A 187 -2.16 16.24 -14.02
N ALA A 188 -2.65 16.89 -12.96
CA ALA A 188 -3.56 18.02 -13.09
C ALA A 188 -2.93 19.22 -13.84
N GLU A 189 -1.62 19.44 -13.71
CA GLU A 189 -0.91 20.47 -14.50
C GLU A 189 -0.78 20.08 -15.98
N ILE A 190 -0.36 18.85 -16.26
CA ILE A 190 -0.21 18.32 -17.63
C ILE A 190 -1.52 18.42 -18.42
N LEU A 191 -2.68 18.19 -17.79
CA LEU A 191 -3.99 18.25 -18.44
C LEU A 191 -4.60 19.67 -18.46
N GLY A 192 -3.86 20.69 -18.00
CA GLY A 192 -4.38 22.05 -17.86
C GLY A 192 -5.64 22.10 -16.98
N GLY A 193 -5.59 21.46 -15.81
CA GLY A 193 -6.75 21.19 -14.95
C GLY A 193 -7.56 22.44 -14.63
N ASN A 194 -8.69 22.61 -15.32
CA ASN A 194 -9.29 23.92 -15.55
C ASN A 194 -10.34 24.32 -14.50
N GLY A 195 -10.18 23.84 -13.27
CA GLY A 195 -11.01 24.11 -12.09
C GLY A 195 -11.01 25.59 -11.68
N LYS A 196 -11.59 26.44 -12.53
CA LYS A 196 -11.67 27.91 -12.47
C LYS A 196 -12.68 28.37 -11.40
N GLY A 197 -12.56 27.82 -10.18
CA GLY A 197 -13.50 28.00 -9.07
C GLY A 197 -14.86 27.32 -9.25
N LYS A 198 -15.07 26.55 -10.34
CA LYS A 198 -16.35 25.89 -10.63
C LYS A 198 -16.53 24.65 -9.76
N SER A 199 -17.52 24.70 -8.86
CA SER A 199 -18.16 23.52 -8.30
C SER A 199 -19.07 22.87 -9.33
N PHE A 200 -19.10 21.53 -9.35
CA PHE A 200 -20.08 20.74 -10.09
C PHE A 200 -20.98 20.05 -9.06
N ASP A 201 -22.30 20.13 -9.25
CA ASP A 201 -23.33 19.54 -8.38
C ASP A 201 -24.16 18.50 -9.17
N ASP A 202 -23.49 17.87 -10.15
CA ASP A 202 -24.05 16.95 -11.15
C ASP A 202 -23.38 15.57 -11.08
N GLU A 203 -22.74 15.25 -9.94
CA GLU A 203 -21.96 14.02 -9.70
C GLU A 203 -22.78 12.74 -9.90
N PHE A 204 -24.10 12.81 -9.70
CA PHE A 204 -25.04 11.72 -9.94
C PHE A 204 -25.90 11.89 -11.22
N ASP A 205 -25.70 12.96 -12.01
CA ASP A 205 -26.32 13.15 -13.33
C ASP A 205 -25.42 12.59 -14.45
N PHE A 206 -25.09 11.30 -14.33
CA PHE A 206 -24.28 10.57 -15.32
C PHE A 206 -25.17 9.84 -16.33
N PRO A 207 -24.86 9.91 -17.64
CA PRO A 207 -25.56 9.10 -18.62
C PRO A 207 -25.22 7.62 -18.45
N ILE A 208 -26.24 6.76 -18.54
CA ILE A 208 -26.02 5.34 -18.80
C ILE A 208 -25.62 5.20 -20.27
N LEU A 209 -24.34 4.90 -20.50
CA LEU A 209 -23.71 4.85 -21.81
C LEU A 209 -24.43 3.88 -22.76
N ASP A 210 -24.68 4.30 -24.01
CA ASP A 210 -25.41 3.51 -25.02
C ASP A 210 -24.74 2.17 -25.39
N CYS A 211 -23.46 2.00 -25.03
CA CYS A 211 -22.75 0.73 -25.13
C CYS A 211 -23.26 -0.34 -24.14
N LEU A 212 -24.14 -0.02 -23.19
CA LEU A 212 -24.61 -0.94 -22.14
C LEU A 212 -25.85 -1.74 -22.56
N ARG A 213 -25.66 -2.98 -23.04
CA ARG A 213 -26.73 -3.87 -23.52
C ARG A 213 -27.24 -4.88 -22.46
N LEU A 214 -27.82 -4.40 -21.36
CA LEU A 214 -28.37 -5.28 -20.30
C LEU A 214 -29.76 -5.86 -20.65
N LYS A 215 -29.79 -7.15 -21.02
CA LYS A 215 -31.02 -7.97 -21.07
C LYS A 215 -31.30 -8.65 -19.73
N LYS A 216 -30.39 -9.54 -19.32
CA LYS A 216 -30.32 -10.11 -17.97
C LYS A 216 -29.63 -9.08 -17.06
N TYR A 217 -29.97 -9.06 -15.77
CA TYR A 217 -29.38 -8.15 -14.75
C TYR A 217 -29.67 -6.64 -14.94
N ARG A 218 -30.69 -6.26 -15.73
CA ARG A 218 -31.12 -4.87 -15.92
C ARG A 218 -31.33 -4.10 -14.60
N PHE A 219 -31.86 -4.78 -13.58
CA PHE A 219 -32.11 -4.23 -12.24
C PHE A 219 -30.86 -3.66 -11.52
N VAL A 220 -29.65 -3.96 -11.99
CA VAL A 220 -28.41 -3.32 -11.52
C VAL A 220 -28.32 -1.89 -12.06
N ALA A 221 -28.57 -1.67 -13.36
CA ALA A 221 -28.64 -0.33 -13.92
C ALA A 221 -29.87 0.45 -13.43
N ASP A 222 -31.01 -0.22 -13.22
CA ASP A 222 -32.19 0.42 -12.62
C ASP A 222 -31.94 0.82 -11.14
N TRP A 223 -30.96 0.21 -10.43
CA TRP A 223 -30.51 0.67 -9.10
C TRP A 223 -29.72 1.98 -9.17
N TYR A 224 -28.72 2.08 -10.07
CA TYR A 224 -27.94 3.32 -10.27
C TYR A 224 -28.79 4.48 -10.79
N LYS A 225 -29.85 4.20 -11.57
CA LYS A 225 -30.81 5.20 -12.06
C LYS A 225 -31.77 5.75 -10.99
N ASN A 226 -31.92 5.09 -9.85
CA ASN A 226 -32.88 5.50 -8.83
C ASN A 226 -32.26 6.58 -7.92
N PRO A 227 -32.80 7.82 -7.87
CA PRO A 227 -32.22 8.89 -7.05
C PRO A 227 -32.13 8.59 -5.55
N VAL A 228 -32.92 7.64 -5.04
CA VAL A 228 -32.81 7.18 -3.64
C VAL A 228 -31.43 6.54 -3.35
N ASN A 229 -30.72 6.06 -4.37
CA ASN A 229 -29.42 5.40 -4.26
C ASN A 229 -28.23 6.34 -4.54
N HIS A 230 -28.46 7.61 -4.89
CA HIS A 230 -27.45 8.64 -5.20
C HIS A 230 -26.74 9.11 -3.92
N ASP A 231 -25.92 8.22 -3.36
CA ASP A 231 -25.26 8.33 -2.05
C ASP A 231 -24.11 7.33 -2.01
N TYR A 232 -22.87 7.82 -1.84
CA TYR A 232 -21.65 6.99 -1.80
C TYR A 232 -21.65 5.95 -0.66
N GLY A 233 -22.47 6.12 0.37
CA GLY A 233 -22.65 5.14 1.45
C GLY A 233 -23.54 3.95 1.08
N LYS A 234 -24.18 3.95 -0.10
CA LYS A 234 -25.12 2.90 -0.54
C LYS A 234 -24.49 1.91 -1.51
N ALA A 235 -24.95 0.67 -1.41
CA ALA A 235 -24.59 -0.44 -2.27
C ALA A 235 -25.80 -1.35 -2.54
N GLN A 236 -25.78 -2.05 -3.67
CA GLN A 236 -26.69 -3.15 -3.99
C GLN A 236 -25.97 -4.47 -3.67
N GLU A 237 -26.20 -4.98 -2.45
CA GLU A 237 -25.52 -6.17 -1.93
C GLU A 237 -26.20 -7.49 -2.31
N ASN A 238 -25.44 -8.59 -2.24
CA ASN A 238 -25.93 -9.98 -2.35
C ASN A 238 -26.67 -10.30 -3.66
N ILE A 239 -26.30 -9.64 -4.75
CA ILE A 239 -26.88 -9.86 -6.09
C ILE A 239 -26.19 -11.03 -6.79
N THR A 240 -26.94 -12.06 -7.19
CA THR A 240 -26.38 -13.17 -7.98
C THR A 240 -26.26 -12.80 -9.46
N VAL A 241 -25.04 -12.53 -9.94
CA VAL A 241 -24.71 -12.36 -11.36
C VAL A 241 -23.85 -13.55 -11.82
N ALA A 242 -24.22 -14.18 -12.95
CA ALA A 242 -23.56 -15.38 -13.48
C ALA A 242 -23.41 -16.56 -12.48
N GLY A 243 -24.20 -16.60 -11.40
CA GLY A 243 -24.10 -17.61 -10.33
C GLY A 243 -23.21 -17.18 -9.15
N VAL A 244 -22.51 -16.05 -9.26
CA VAL A 244 -21.60 -15.51 -8.25
C VAL A 244 -22.28 -14.38 -7.47
N PRO A 245 -22.19 -14.35 -6.12
CA PRO A 245 -22.71 -13.24 -5.32
C PRO A 245 -21.85 -11.98 -5.55
N HIS A 246 -22.52 -10.86 -5.81
CA HIS A 246 -21.92 -9.56 -6.07
C HIS A 246 -22.49 -8.48 -5.13
N THR A 247 -21.66 -7.50 -4.84
CA THR A 247 -22.07 -6.19 -4.32
C THR A 247 -21.67 -5.12 -5.34
N PHE A 248 -22.64 -4.30 -5.76
CA PHE A 248 -22.41 -3.15 -6.63
C PHE A 248 -22.47 -1.86 -5.80
N ALA A 249 -21.45 -1.01 -5.93
CA ALA A 249 -21.38 0.27 -5.23
C ALA A 249 -20.75 1.34 -6.15
N TRP A 250 -20.80 2.59 -5.73
CA TRP A 250 -20.24 3.72 -6.48
C TRP A 250 -18.73 3.66 -6.75
N GLY A 251 -17.99 2.81 -6.03
CA GLY A 251 -16.59 2.48 -6.31
C GLY A 251 -16.36 1.31 -7.29
N GLY A 252 -17.42 0.71 -7.84
CA GLY A 252 -17.39 -0.44 -8.74
C GLY A 252 -18.20 -1.65 -8.25
N GLY A 253 -18.29 -2.67 -9.10
CA GLY A 253 -18.85 -3.98 -8.75
C GLY A 253 -17.78 -4.95 -8.25
N HIS A 254 -18.08 -5.70 -7.19
CA HIS A 254 -17.21 -6.74 -6.65
C HIS A 254 -18.02 -8.03 -6.47
N GLY A 255 -17.52 -9.15 -6.98
CA GLY A 255 -18.12 -10.47 -6.77
C GLY A 255 -17.08 -11.58 -6.82
N ALA A 256 -17.27 -12.60 -5.99
CA ALA A 256 -16.41 -13.79 -5.93
C ALA A 256 -17.15 -14.93 -5.24
N ILE A 257 -16.78 -16.17 -5.56
CA ILE A 257 -17.17 -17.34 -4.77
C ILE A 257 -16.22 -17.39 -3.56
N PRO A 258 -16.71 -17.24 -2.32
CA PRO A 258 -15.84 -17.24 -1.14
C PRO A 258 -15.33 -18.66 -0.85
N LYS A 259 -14.06 -18.76 -0.41
CA LYS A 259 -13.38 -20.04 -0.13
C LYS A 259 -13.48 -21.06 -1.28
N TYR A 260 -13.24 -20.59 -2.50
CA TYR A 260 -13.31 -21.38 -3.71
C TYR A 260 -11.94 -21.95 -4.08
N HIS A 261 -11.84 -23.27 -4.07
CA HIS A 261 -10.72 -24.04 -4.60
C HIS A 261 -11.18 -24.90 -5.77
N ALA A 262 -10.39 -24.94 -6.84
CA ALA A 262 -10.63 -25.84 -7.97
C ALA A 262 -9.34 -26.09 -8.77
N HIS A 263 -9.37 -27.14 -9.59
CA HIS A 263 -8.34 -27.49 -10.57
C HIS A 263 -8.97 -27.45 -11.98
N GLY A 264 -8.24 -26.95 -12.99
CA GLY A 264 -8.71 -26.82 -14.36
C GLY A 264 -8.11 -25.62 -15.11
N ILE A 265 -8.78 -25.21 -16.19
CA ILE A 265 -8.39 -24.05 -17.01
C ILE A 265 -9.15 -22.82 -16.50
N PHE A 266 -8.42 -21.84 -15.95
CA PHE A 266 -8.99 -20.67 -15.27
C PHE A 266 -8.80 -19.37 -16.04
N LEU A 267 -9.66 -19.10 -17.03
CA LEU A 267 -9.66 -17.81 -17.73
C LEU A 267 -9.98 -16.66 -16.77
N VAL A 268 -8.98 -15.85 -16.45
CA VAL A 268 -9.23 -14.46 -16.03
C VAL A 268 -9.43 -13.63 -17.31
N ILE A 269 -10.07 -12.48 -17.19
CA ILE A 269 -10.18 -11.48 -18.26
C ILE A 269 -10.04 -10.11 -17.56
N ASP A 270 -9.24 -9.21 -18.11
CA ASP A 270 -9.11 -7.83 -17.63
C ASP A 270 -9.29 -6.85 -18.81
N VAL A 271 -9.55 -5.57 -18.50
CA VAL A 271 -9.64 -4.51 -19.52
C VAL A 271 -8.40 -3.64 -19.40
N THR A 272 -7.60 -3.58 -20.48
CA THR A 272 -6.41 -2.71 -20.54
C THR A 272 -6.78 -1.29 -20.19
N ALA A 273 -6.27 -0.82 -19.04
CA ALA A 273 -6.51 0.52 -18.53
C ALA A 273 -8.00 0.92 -18.61
N TYR A 274 -8.87 0.15 -17.92
CA TYR A 274 -10.34 0.33 -17.94
C TYR A 274 -10.79 1.79 -17.81
N TYR A 275 -10.42 2.47 -16.71
CA TYR A 275 -10.87 3.85 -16.44
C TYR A 275 -10.31 4.85 -17.46
N PRO A 276 -9.02 4.83 -17.84
CA PRO A 276 -8.52 5.65 -18.94
C PRO A 276 -9.21 5.40 -20.29
N SER A 277 -9.40 4.13 -20.67
CA SER A 277 -10.06 3.78 -21.95
C SER A 277 -11.50 4.31 -22.00
N LEU A 278 -12.22 4.20 -20.87
CA LEU A 278 -13.59 4.71 -20.71
C LEU A 278 -13.61 6.25 -20.71
N GLN A 279 -12.68 6.90 -20.01
CA GLN A 279 -12.47 8.36 -20.07
C GLN A 279 -12.21 8.83 -21.51
N LYS A 280 -11.34 8.15 -22.26
CA LYS A 280 -11.00 8.53 -23.64
C LYS A 280 -12.16 8.31 -24.62
N GLN A 281 -12.86 7.18 -24.53
CA GLN A 281 -13.97 6.86 -25.43
C GLN A 281 -15.15 7.81 -25.22
N PHE A 282 -15.61 7.96 -23.97
CA PHE A 282 -16.85 8.67 -23.63
C PHE A 282 -16.61 10.10 -23.16
N LYS A 283 -15.35 10.59 -23.27
CA LYS A 283 -14.90 11.94 -22.90
C LYS A 283 -15.24 12.35 -21.47
N ILE A 284 -15.37 11.37 -20.57
CA ILE A 284 -15.66 11.60 -19.15
C ILE A 284 -14.47 12.32 -18.50
N GLY A 285 -14.76 13.41 -17.78
CA GLY A 285 -13.73 14.26 -17.16
C GLY A 285 -13.09 15.28 -18.11
N TYR A 286 -13.28 15.20 -19.43
CA TYR A 286 -12.66 16.16 -20.37
C TYR A 286 -13.14 17.60 -20.12
N ARG A 287 -14.35 17.76 -19.55
CA ARG A 287 -14.90 19.07 -19.13
C ARG A 287 -14.04 19.83 -18.11
N VAL A 288 -13.09 19.16 -17.43
CA VAL A 288 -12.14 19.79 -16.49
C VAL A 288 -10.69 19.83 -17.00
N MET A 289 -10.45 19.54 -18.28
CA MET A 289 -9.12 19.58 -18.92
C MET A 289 -9.08 20.72 -19.94
N ASP A 290 -8.14 21.67 -19.81
CA ASP A 290 -7.82 22.58 -20.93
C ASP A 290 -6.91 21.89 -21.98
N HIS A 291 -6.24 20.77 -21.63
CA HIS A 291 -5.36 19.98 -22.51
C HIS A 291 -5.69 18.47 -22.54
N PRO A 292 -6.86 18.06 -23.07
CA PRO A 292 -7.23 16.65 -23.19
C PRO A 292 -6.30 15.83 -24.11
N GLU A 293 -5.65 16.46 -25.09
CA GLU A 293 -4.68 15.83 -25.99
C GLU A 293 -3.49 15.21 -25.25
N ASN A 294 -3.08 15.81 -24.12
CA ASN A 294 -1.99 15.30 -23.28
C ASN A 294 -2.40 14.01 -22.55
N PHE A 295 -3.68 13.87 -22.18
CA PHE A 295 -4.21 12.61 -21.66
C PHE A 295 -4.25 11.53 -22.75
N GLU A 296 -4.76 11.85 -23.94
CA GLU A 296 -4.82 10.90 -25.05
C GLU A 296 -3.43 10.37 -25.43
N PHE A 297 -2.42 11.24 -25.48
CA PHE A 297 -1.02 10.84 -25.71
C PHE A 297 -0.47 9.89 -24.63
N ILE A 298 -0.70 10.20 -23.35
CA ILE A 298 -0.21 9.36 -22.23
C ILE A 298 -0.84 7.97 -22.29
N HIS A 299 -2.15 7.92 -22.52
CA HIS A 299 -2.93 6.68 -22.56
C HIS A 299 -2.59 5.82 -23.78
N ASP A 300 -2.56 6.41 -24.99
CA ASP A 300 -2.22 5.68 -26.21
C ASP A 300 -0.79 5.12 -26.14
N SER A 301 0.15 5.87 -25.58
CA SER A 301 1.53 5.40 -25.33
C SER A 301 1.56 4.19 -24.38
N ASN A 302 0.77 4.20 -23.30
CA ASN A 302 0.64 3.04 -22.39
C ASN A 302 0.15 1.78 -23.12
N ILE A 303 -0.81 1.92 -24.05
CA ILE A 303 -1.33 0.83 -24.88
C ILE A 303 -0.32 0.41 -25.96
N GLU A 304 0.34 1.33 -26.63
CA GLU A 304 1.30 1.03 -27.69
C GLU A 304 2.52 0.28 -27.16
N PHE A 305 3.14 0.78 -26.07
CA PHE A 305 4.26 0.07 -25.44
C PHE A 305 3.83 -1.26 -24.80
N LYS A 306 2.54 -1.42 -24.43
CA LYS A 306 2.00 -2.75 -24.06
C LYS A 306 2.02 -3.71 -25.24
N ARG A 307 1.45 -3.30 -26.39
CA ARG A 307 1.38 -4.12 -27.61
C ARG A 307 2.77 -4.49 -28.14
N LYS A 308 3.76 -3.60 -27.98
CA LYS A 308 5.17 -3.85 -28.32
C LYS A 308 5.92 -4.72 -27.30
N GLY A 309 5.33 -5.04 -26.14
CA GLY A 309 5.99 -5.77 -25.05
C GLY A 309 7.07 -4.98 -24.29
N ASP A 310 7.30 -3.71 -24.61
CA ASP A 310 8.35 -2.89 -23.98
C ASP A 310 7.93 -2.43 -22.58
N LYS A 311 8.18 -3.31 -21.61
CA LYS A 311 7.92 -3.08 -20.18
C LYS A 311 8.68 -1.86 -19.63
N LYS A 312 9.80 -1.44 -20.24
CA LYS A 312 10.62 -0.32 -19.76
C LYS A 312 10.10 1.01 -20.27
N ALA A 313 9.90 1.15 -21.58
CA ALA A 313 9.31 2.36 -22.16
C ALA A 313 7.87 2.57 -21.68
N ARG A 314 7.10 1.49 -21.46
CA ARG A 314 5.74 1.57 -20.89
C ARG A 314 5.68 2.14 -19.47
N GLN A 315 6.73 1.97 -18.66
CA GLN A 315 6.64 2.16 -17.20
C GLN A 315 6.18 3.59 -16.80
N PRO A 316 6.75 4.69 -17.32
CA PRO A 316 6.29 6.04 -16.99
C PRO A 316 4.82 6.26 -17.39
N PHE A 317 4.44 5.87 -18.61
CA PHE A 317 3.07 6.03 -19.11
C PHE A 317 2.08 5.25 -18.25
N LYS A 318 2.36 4.00 -17.90
CA LYS A 318 1.50 3.22 -17.00
C LYS A 318 1.35 3.89 -15.62
N ILE A 319 2.41 4.48 -15.07
CA ILE A 319 2.36 5.17 -13.78
C ILE A 319 1.53 6.46 -13.86
N MET A 320 1.68 7.25 -14.93
CA MET A 320 0.93 8.51 -15.10
C MET A 320 -0.53 8.29 -15.51
N ASP A 321 -0.81 7.33 -16.39
CA ASP A 321 -2.18 6.92 -16.77
C ASP A 321 -2.94 6.40 -15.52
N ASN A 322 -2.27 5.57 -14.70
CA ASN A 322 -2.75 5.16 -13.38
C ASN A 322 -2.73 6.28 -12.32
N ALA A 323 -2.22 7.49 -12.60
CA ALA A 323 -2.28 8.65 -11.71
C ALA A 323 -3.39 9.63 -12.10
N ILE A 324 -3.63 9.81 -13.41
CA ILE A 324 -4.78 10.51 -13.98
C ILE A 324 -6.06 9.78 -13.58
N SER A 325 -6.17 8.49 -13.92
CA SER A 325 -7.18 7.61 -13.34
C SER A 325 -6.85 7.15 -11.92
N GLY A 326 -5.73 7.58 -11.33
CA GLY A 326 -5.39 7.36 -9.92
C GLY A 326 -6.20 8.22 -8.96
N GLN A 327 -6.77 9.31 -9.47
CA GLN A 327 -7.89 10.01 -8.84
C GLN A 327 -9.17 9.12 -8.80
N MET A 328 -9.16 7.91 -9.41
CA MET A 328 -10.34 7.01 -9.61
C MET A 328 -10.14 5.45 -9.38
N LYS A 329 -8.93 4.84 -9.49
CA LYS A 329 -8.43 3.45 -9.06
C LYS A 329 -8.62 2.18 -9.98
N GLN A 330 -7.78 1.10 -9.80
CA GLN A 330 -7.92 -0.41 -10.14
C GLN A 330 -6.84 -1.14 -11.09
N PRO A 331 -6.51 -2.50 -11.03
CA PRO A 331 -5.50 -3.24 -11.93
C PRO A 331 -5.40 -4.85 -12.10
N GLN A 332 -5.04 -5.51 -13.27
CA GLN A 332 -4.36 -6.90 -13.44
C GLN A 332 -3.84 -7.41 -14.89
N SER A 333 -3.54 -8.75 -15.19
CA SER A 333 -3.15 -9.46 -16.52
C SER A 333 -2.65 -11.00 -16.46
N ALA A 334 -2.60 -11.84 -17.57
CA ALA A 334 -2.17 -13.30 -17.79
C ALA A 334 -2.17 -13.88 -19.31
N ASP A 335 -2.50 -15.19 -19.67
CA ASP A 335 -2.54 -15.84 -21.07
C ASP A 335 -3.48 -17.14 -21.33
N TYR A 336 -3.87 -17.66 -22.54
CA TYR A 336 -5.25 -18.20 -23.01
C TYR A 336 -5.59 -19.71 -23.49
N ASP A 337 -6.87 -20.28 -23.41
CA ASP A 337 -7.46 -21.46 -24.22
C ASP A 337 -9.04 -21.74 -24.29
N ARG A 338 -9.49 -22.41 -25.38
CA ARG A 338 -10.68 -23.20 -25.88
C ARG A 338 -12.20 -22.98 -25.67
N ASP A 339 -12.74 -22.24 -24.70
CA ASP A 339 -14.07 -21.60 -24.95
C ASP A 339 -13.90 -20.34 -25.85
N PHE A 340 -12.65 -20.17 -26.33
CA PHE A 340 -12.07 -19.02 -26.98
C PHE A 340 -12.92 -18.41 -28.08
N GLU A 341 -13.26 -19.14 -29.16
CA GLU A 341 -13.91 -18.54 -30.34
C GLU A 341 -15.21 -17.76 -30.01
N LYS A 342 -16.03 -18.27 -29.08
CA LYS A 342 -17.25 -17.57 -28.63
C LYS A 342 -16.96 -16.44 -27.66
N ILE A 343 -15.90 -16.56 -26.88
CA ILE A 343 -15.42 -15.49 -26.01
C ILE A 343 -14.87 -14.37 -26.90
N ASP A 344 -14.06 -14.67 -27.90
CA ASP A 344 -13.49 -13.73 -28.88
C ASP A 344 -14.58 -13.00 -29.67
N ASP A 345 -15.59 -13.69 -30.21
CA ASP A 345 -16.74 -13.06 -30.88
C ASP A 345 -17.46 -12.06 -29.94
N VAL A 346 -17.72 -12.45 -28.70
CA VAL A 346 -18.43 -11.63 -27.69
C VAL A 346 -17.55 -10.48 -27.19
N VAL A 347 -16.25 -10.72 -27.06
CA VAL A 347 -15.24 -9.73 -26.68
C VAL A 347 -15.09 -8.73 -27.80
N TRP A 348 -14.91 -9.16 -29.04
CA TRP A 348 -14.80 -8.29 -30.20
C TRP A 348 -16.06 -7.43 -30.37
N GLU A 349 -17.28 -8.00 -30.25
CA GLU A 349 -18.52 -7.21 -30.24
C GLU A 349 -18.56 -6.21 -29.09
N TRP A 350 -18.07 -6.58 -27.90
CA TRP A 350 -17.96 -5.68 -26.75
C TRP A 350 -16.91 -4.59 -26.98
N GLU A 351 -15.77 -4.89 -27.57
CA GLU A 351 -14.68 -3.95 -27.88
C GLU A 351 -15.11 -2.96 -28.98
N GLN A 352 -15.71 -3.42 -30.08
CA GLN A 352 -16.26 -2.53 -31.12
C GLN A 352 -17.35 -1.62 -30.54
N ARG A 353 -18.16 -2.13 -29.60
CA ARG A 353 -19.26 -1.37 -28.97
C ARG A 353 -18.78 -0.39 -27.88
N THR A 354 -17.65 -0.64 -27.23
CA THR A 354 -17.15 0.14 -26.09
C THR A 354 -15.87 0.93 -26.34
N GLY A 355 -15.17 0.69 -27.46
CA GLY A 355 -13.85 1.27 -27.76
C GLY A 355 -12.70 0.75 -26.88
N MET A 356 -13.00 0.00 -25.82
CA MET A 356 -12.02 -0.54 -24.88
C MET A 356 -11.33 -1.80 -25.46
N LYS A 357 -10.27 -2.27 -24.78
CA LYS A 357 -9.50 -3.47 -25.17
C LYS A 357 -9.38 -4.44 -23.99
N MET A 358 -9.66 -5.72 -24.22
CA MET A 358 -9.51 -6.78 -23.21
C MET A 358 -8.14 -7.48 -23.31
N ASP A 359 -7.77 -8.15 -22.22
CA ASP A 359 -6.61 -9.03 -22.11
C ASP A 359 -7.06 -10.42 -21.66
N PHE A 360 -6.39 -11.44 -22.18
CA PHE A 360 -6.77 -12.85 -22.02
C PHE A 360 -5.68 -13.64 -21.34
N ASP A 361 -6.12 -14.51 -20.43
CA ASP A 361 -5.65 -14.35 -19.07
C ASP A 361 -5.83 -15.65 -18.21
N THR A 362 -5.77 -16.85 -18.80
CA THR A 362 -5.85 -18.19 -18.14
C THR A 362 -4.63 -18.62 -17.31
N PHE A 363 -4.86 -19.70 -16.55
CA PHE A 363 -3.89 -20.62 -15.94
C PHE A 363 -4.43 -22.04 -16.11
N MET A 364 -3.63 -22.99 -16.59
CA MET A 364 -3.95 -24.42 -16.61
C MET A 364 -3.43 -25.06 -15.32
N GLY A 365 -4.23 -25.09 -14.27
CA GLY A 365 -3.73 -25.52 -12.96
C GLY A 365 -4.73 -25.35 -11.83
N ASP A 366 -4.35 -24.64 -10.76
CA ASP A 366 -5.16 -24.49 -9.55
C ASP A 366 -5.54 -23.04 -9.28
N ILE A 367 -6.72 -22.83 -8.68
CA ILE A 367 -7.08 -21.59 -7.99
C ILE A 367 -7.29 -21.83 -6.49
N TYR A 368 -6.79 -20.90 -5.67
CA TYR A 368 -7.03 -20.77 -4.24
C TYR A 368 -7.62 -19.39 -3.94
N GLN A 369 -8.93 -19.27 -3.76
CA GLN A 369 -9.61 -17.98 -3.57
C GLN A 369 -10.33 -17.90 -2.22
N LYS A 370 -9.88 -16.98 -1.36
CA LYS A 370 -10.57 -16.60 -0.13
C LYS A 370 -11.77 -15.71 -0.44
N ASP A 371 -11.50 -14.62 -1.18
CA ASP A 371 -12.46 -13.57 -1.55
C ASP A 371 -11.96 -12.80 -2.80
N VAL A 372 -12.78 -11.85 -3.28
CA VAL A 372 -12.53 -11.04 -4.50
C VAL A 372 -11.18 -10.31 -4.56
N ASN A 373 -10.55 -10.06 -3.40
CA ASN A 373 -9.25 -9.39 -3.31
C ASN A 373 -8.15 -10.28 -2.72
N ASN A 374 -8.42 -11.56 -2.42
CA ASN A 374 -7.48 -12.51 -1.84
C ASN A 374 -7.57 -13.84 -2.59
N TYR A 375 -6.69 -14.03 -3.59
CA TYR A 375 -6.63 -15.23 -4.41
C TYR A 375 -5.22 -15.54 -4.92
N PHE A 376 -5.00 -16.80 -5.30
CA PHE A 376 -3.78 -17.30 -5.92
C PHE A 376 -4.16 -18.24 -7.08
N LEU A 377 -3.79 -17.89 -8.31
CA LEU A 377 -3.81 -18.84 -9.43
C LEU A 377 -2.37 -19.30 -9.69
N VAL A 378 -2.21 -20.60 -9.93
CA VAL A 378 -0.95 -21.20 -10.36
C VAL A 378 -1.19 -22.12 -11.56
N ASP A 379 -0.45 -21.86 -12.62
CA ASP A 379 -0.37 -22.70 -13.80
C ASP A 379 0.56 -23.88 -13.52
N ARG A 380 0.09 -25.11 -13.80
CA ARG A 380 0.75 -26.36 -13.47
C ARG A 380 1.68 -26.86 -14.58
N GLU A 381 1.61 -26.29 -15.79
CA GLU A 381 2.49 -26.64 -16.91
C GLU A 381 3.72 -25.73 -16.99
N THR A 382 3.53 -24.44 -16.75
CA THR A 382 4.54 -23.37 -16.87
C THR A 382 5.07 -22.87 -15.53
N GLY A 383 4.36 -23.11 -14.42
CA GLY A 383 4.67 -22.52 -13.12
C GLY A 383 4.32 -21.02 -12.99
N ALA A 384 3.59 -20.44 -13.95
CA ALA A 384 3.16 -19.05 -13.88
C ALA A 384 2.19 -18.82 -12.71
N VAL A 385 2.32 -17.69 -12.00
CA VAL A 385 1.51 -17.36 -10.81
C VAL A 385 0.90 -15.97 -10.91
N LYS A 386 -0.39 -15.87 -10.56
CA LYS A 386 -1.13 -14.61 -10.40
C LYS A 386 -1.80 -14.56 -9.03
N ALA A 387 -1.18 -13.80 -8.14
CA ALA A 387 -1.60 -13.64 -6.76
C ALA A 387 -2.19 -12.25 -6.49
N LYS A 388 -3.17 -12.17 -5.59
CA LYS A 388 -3.78 -10.94 -5.08
C LYS A 388 -4.06 -11.10 -3.59
N GLY A 389 -3.88 -10.03 -2.81
CA GLY A 389 -4.17 -10.01 -1.38
C GLY A 389 -2.94 -10.08 -0.47
N ALA A 390 -3.09 -9.62 0.76
CA ALA A 390 -1.96 -9.31 1.64
C ALA A 390 -1.12 -10.54 2.08
N TYR A 391 -1.69 -11.74 2.02
CA TYR A 391 -1.02 -12.98 2.42
C TYR A 391 -0.17 -13.62 1.31
N VAL A 392 -0.38 -13.21 0.05
CA VAL A 392 0.26 -13.79 -1.14
C VAL A 392 0.84 -12.74 -2.10
N LYS A 393 0.82 -11.46 -1.72
CA LYS A 393 1.53 -10.42 -2.44
C LYS A 393 3.02 -10.74 -2.48
N LYS A 394 3.65 -10.52 -3.65
CA LYS A 394 5.11 -10.50 -3.75
C LYS A 394 5.64 -9.33 -2.92
N LEU A 395 6.62 -9.61 -2.08
CA LEU A 395 7.25 -8.65 -1.17
C LEU A 395 8.48 -8.00 -1.82
N SER A 396 8.96 -6.92 -1.23
CA SER A 396 10.15 -6.17 -1.66
C SER A 396 10.86 -5.60 -0.45
N ASP A 397 12.08 -5.07 -0.60
CA ASP A 397 12.80 -4.46 0.52
C ASP A 397 12.08 -3.22 1.09
N LEU A 398 11.11 -2.64 0.38
CA LEU A 398 10.25 -1.55 0.84
C LEU A 398 8.86 -2.01 1.33
N ASP A 399 8.61 -3.32 1.38
CA ASP A 399 7.38 -3.96 1.88
C ASP A 399 7.68 -5.40 2.31
N TYR A 400 8.18 -5.57 3.55
CA TYR A 400 8.79 -6.82 4.05
C TYR A 400 8.30 -7.19 5.46
N ASP A 401 6.98 -7.33 5.62
CA ASP A 401 6.30 -7.67 6.89
C ASP A 401 5.83 -9.14 6.93
N LEU A 402 6.28 -9.91 7.93
CA LEU A 402 6.07 -11.37 8.05
C LEU A 402 6.36 -12.14 6.74
N PRO A 403 7.51 -11.90 6.08
CA PRO A 403 7.77 -12.43 4.73
C PRO A 403 7.85 -13.96 4.70
N ILE A 404 8.37 -14.63 5.73
CA ILE A 404 8.37 -16.09 5.80
C ILE A 404 6.96 -16.69 5.79
N VAL A 405 5.97 -15.98 6.35
CA VAL A 405 4.57 -16.43 6.39
C VAL A 405 3.91 -16.27 5.02
N ASN A 406 4.23 -15.19 4.29
CA ASN A 406 3.80 -15.03 2.89
C ASN A 406 4.49 -16.06 1.97
N ARG A 407 5.77 -16.38 2.23
CA ARG A 407 6.51 -17.42 1.53
C ARG A 407 5.86 -18.79 1.75
N ALA A 408 5.69 -19.23 3.00
CA ALA A 408 5.05 -20.51 3.35
C ALA A 408 3.69 -20.75 2.68
N ILE A 409 2.85 -19.71 2.54
CA ILE A 409 1.57 -19.80 1.83
C ILE A 409 1.77 -19.93 0.32
N SER A 410 2.71 -19.17 -0.24
CA SER A 410 3.02 -19.19 -1.67
C SER A 410 3.68 -20.50 -2.10
N GLU A 411 4.63 -21.04 -1.32
CA GLU A 411 5.25 -22.35 -1.54
C GLU A 411 4.22 -23.48 -1.42
N TYR A 412 3.29 -23.39 -0.45
CA TYR A 412 2.21 -24.38 -0.34
C TYR A 412 1.27 -24.37 -1.55
N PHE A 413 0.88 -23.20 -2.05
CA PHE A 413 0.04 -23.12 -3.25
C PHE A 413 0.81 -23.51 -4.53
N SER A 414 2.05 -23.03 -4.71
CA SER A 414 2.87 -23.31 -5.90
C SER A 414 3.41 -24.73 -5.95
N HIS A 415 3.87 -25.30 -4.83
CA HIS A 415 4.69 -26.52 -4.82
C HIS A 415 4.24 -27.58 -3.80
N LYS A 416 3.18 -27.32 -3.02
CA LYS A 416 2.68 -28.20 -1.93
C LYS A 416 3.64 -28.38 -0.75
N THR A 417 4.78 -27.71 -0.76
CA THR A 417 5.70 -27.59 0.37
C THR A 417 4.95 -27.06 1.60
N THR A 418 5.10 -27.74 2.72
CA THR A 418 4.39 -27.38 3.95
C THR A 418 4.91 -26.08 4.56
N PRO A 419 4.09 -25.37 5.37
CA PRO A 419 4.58 -24.31 6.23
C PRO A 419 5.72 -24.77 7.14
N GLU A 420 5.63 -25.98 7.69
CA GLU A 420 6.67 -26.63 8.49
C GLU A 420 8.00 -26.67 7.73
N GLU A 421 8.06 -27.25 6.52
CA GLU A 421 9.29 -27.32 5.71
C GLU A 421 9.83 -25.93 5.38
N THR A 422 8.95 -25.02 4.92
CA THR A 422 9.35 -23.66 4.50
C THR A 422 9.91 -22.85 5.67
N ILE A 423 9.30 -22.94 6.85
CA ILE A 423 9.65 -22.15 8.03
C ILE A 423 10.83 -22.76 8.78
N MET A 424 10.98 -24.08 8.82
CA MET A 424 12.14 -24.73 9.43
C MET A 424 13.41 -24.58 8.57
N GLY A 425 13.28 -24.54 7.23
CA GLY A 425 14.41 -24.32 6.31
C GLY A 425 14.99 -22.90 6.30
N CYS A 426 14.33 -21.92 6.94
CA CYS A 426 14.77 -20.52 6.89
C CYS A 426 15.88 -20.19 7.91
N GLY A 427 17.03 -19.69 7.43
CA GLY A 427 18.17 -19.29 8.27
C GLY A 427 18.24 -17.80 8.62
N ASP A 428 17.62 -16.93 7.81
CA ASP A 428 17.62 -15.47 7.98
C ASP A 428 16.62 -15.02 9.05
N LEU A 429 17.06 -14.16 9.99
CA LEU A 429 16.21 -13.55 11.01
C LEU A 429 15.25 -12.49 10.44
N ARG A 430 15.68 -11.68 9.47
CA ARG A 430 14.87 -10.64 8.82
C ARG A 430 13.57 -11.22 8.27
N ASP A 431 13.60 -12.47 7.83
CA ASP A 431 12.45 -13.18 7.31
C ASP A 431 11.32 -13.41 8.33
N PHE A 432 11.61 -13.32 9.63
CA PHE A 432 10.67 -13.54 10.73
C PHE A 432 10.09 -12.24 11.31
N GLN A 433 10.47 -11.07 10.79
CA GLN A 433 10.11 -9.80 11.41
C GLN A 433 8.61 -9.47 11.26
N LYS A 434 8.00 -9.01 12.36
CA LYS A 434 6.77 -8.20 12.33
C LYS A 434 7.16 -6.74 12.60
N VAL A 435 6.99 -5.87 11.61
CA VAL A 435 7.22 -4.43 11.80
C VAL A 435 5.96 -3.79 12.39
N VAL A 436 6.09 -3.02 13.47
CA VAL A 436 4.97 -2.26 14.07
C VAL A 436 5.42 -0.84 14.46
N LYS A 437 4.48 0.11 14.41
CA LYS A 437 4.74 1.52 14.77
C LYS A 437 3.67 2.10 15.70
N VAL A 438 4.12 2.82 16.73
CA VAL A 438 3.31 3.71 17.57
C VAL A 438 2.86 4.88 16.69
N SER A 439 1.55 5.00 16.44
CA SER A 439 0.98 6.18 15.78
C SER A 439 0.67 7.27 16.80
N SER A 440 0.58 8.53 16.35
CA SER A 440 0.29 9.74 17.15
C SER A 440 -0.99 9.71 18.00
N LYS A 441 -1.78 8.64 17.94
CA LYS A 441 -2.97 8.37 18.78
C LYS A 441 -2.61 7.67 20.11
N TYR A 442 -1.33 7.39 20.35
CA TYR A 442 -0.76 6.63 21.47
C TYR A 442 0.49 7.34 22.00
N GLU A 443 0.77 7.20 23.31
CA GLU A 443 1.89 7.88 24.00
C GLU A 443 3.24 7.18 23.72
N CYS A 444 3.26 5.86 23.91
CA CYS A 444 4.46 5.03 23.84
C CYS A 444 4.11 3.55 23.57
N ALA A 445 5.13 2.72 23.38
CA ALA A 445 4.99 1.28 23.52
C ALA A 445 5.37 0.81 24.93
N LEU A 446 4.76 -0.28 25.37
CA LEU A 446 4.99 -0.95 26.65
C LEU A 446 5.29 -2.44 26.36
N TYR A 447 6.52 -2.84 26.62
CA TYR A 447 7.01 -4.19 26.41
C TYR A 447 6.88 -5.03 27.68
N SER A 448 6.54 -6.32 27.53
CA SER A 448 6.49 -7.32 28.60
C SER A 448 5.73 -6.93 29.89
N PRO A 449 4.54 -6.28 29.84
CA PRO A 449 3.77 -5.99 31.06
C PRO A 449 3.13 -7.25 31.66
N VAL A 450 3.03 -7.32 32.98
CA VAL A 450 2.27 -8.37 33.67
C VAL A 450 0.78 -8.11 33.49
N ILE A 451 0.05 -9.11 33.00
CA ILE A 451 -1.39 -9.01 32.72
C ILE A 451 -2.18 -9.92 33.67
N THR A 452 -3.01 -9.33 34.52
CA THR A 452 -3.89 -10.07 35.44
C THR A 452 -5.37 -9.85 35.11
N MET A 453 -6.24 -10.71 35.63
CA MET A 453 -7.69 -10.66 35.39
C MET A 453 -8.44 -10.42 36.71
N GLU A 454 -8.95 -9.21 36.90
CA GLU A 454 -9.76 -8.85 38.06
C GLU A 454 -11.26 -9.03 37.79
N LYS A 455 -12.01 -9.44 38.81
CA LYS A 455 -13.49 -9.37 38.82
C LYS A 455 -13.93 -8.05 39.44
N ILE A 456 -14.56 -7.20 38.64
CA ILE A 456 -15.24 -5.98 39.10
C ILE A 456 -16.75 -6.11 38.95
N ARG A 457 -17.53 -5.30 39.67
CA ARG A 457 -18.96 -5.10 39.35
C ARG A 457 -19.13 -3.89 38.43
N ASP A 458 -20.06 -3.97 37.50
CA ASP A 458 -20.47 -2.83 36.67
C ASP A 458 -21.46 -1.90 37.39
N GLU A 459 -21.83 -0.81 36.72
CA GLU A 459 -22.80 0.20 37.20
C GLU A 459 -24.21 -0.36 37.44
N LYS A 460 -24.48 -1.62 37.05
CA LYS A 460 -25.73 -2.36 37.30
C LYS A 460 -25.51 -3.57 38.22
N GLY A 461 -24.39 -3.60 38.96
CA GLY A 461 -24.03 -4.64 39.93
C GLY A 461 -23.52 -5.96 39.34
N ARG A 462 -23.43 -6.09 38.01
CA ARG A 462 -23.11 -7.35 37.33
C ARG A 462 -21.60 -7.61 37.34
N SER A 463 -21.21 -8.85 37.61
CA SER A 463 -19.79 -9.25 37.61
C SER A 463 -19.20 -9.20 36.20
N LYS A 464 -18.01 -8.60 36.06
CA LYS A 464 -17.25 -8.49 34.81
C LYS A 464 -15.77 -8.72 35.07
N ASN A 465 -15.16 -9.63 34.30
CA ASN A 465 -13.70 -9.77 34.26
C ASN A 465 -13.08 -8.60 33.46
N VAL A 466 -12.02 -8.00 33.97
CA VAL A 466 -11.23 -6.97 33.28
C VAL A 466 -9.74 -7.29 33.34
N LYS A 467 -9.04 -7.07 32.22
CA LYS A 467 -7.56 -7.11 32.20
C LYS A 467 -7.02 -5.93 33.00
N ARG A 468 -6.00 -6.17 33.83
CA ARG A 468 -5.10 -5.16 34.39
C ARG A 468 -3.71 -5.34 33.80
N PHE A 469 -2.93 -4.28 33.84
CA PHE A 469 -1.55 -4.22 33.36
C PHE A 469 -0.72 -3.57 34.46
N SER A 470 0.43 -4.16 34.78
CA SER A 470 1.36 -3.68 35.81
C SER A 470 2.79 -4.07 35.46
N GLY A 471 3.77 -3.22 35.77
CA GLY A 471 5.14 -3.42 35.29
C GLY A 471 5.21 -3.39 33.77
N GLY A 472 6.26 -4.02 33.22
CA GLY A 472 6.66 -3.86 31.83
C GLY A 472 7.53 -2.62 31.62
N GLU A 473 8.20 -2.59 30.48
CA GLU A 473 9.22 -1.60 30.12
C GLU A 473 8.62 -0.59 29.13
N VAL A 474 8.69 0.70 29.46
CA VAL A 474 8.26 1.76 28.54
C VAL A 474 9.37 1.98 27.52
N GLN A 475 9.06 1.82 26.24
CA GLN A 475 10.01 1.95 25.15
C GLN A 475 10.12 3.41 24.68
N THR A 476 11.34 3.85 24.37
CA THR A 476 11.66 5.15 23.76
C THR A 476 11.17 5.20 22.32
N ASP A 477 11.61 4.24 21.51
CA ASP A 477 11.39 4.15 20.07
C ASP A 477 9.89 4.14 19.72
N LYS A 478 9.54 4.59 18.51
CA LYS A 478 8.19 4.47 17.96
C LYS A 478 8.05 3.29 17.03
N THR A 479 9.13 2.77 16.45
CA THR A 479 9.11 1.67 15.46
C THR A 479 9.84 0.44 15.97
N PHE A 480 9.30 -0.76 15.73
CA PHE A 480 9.80 -2.01 16.30
C PHE A 480 9.80 -3.15 15.29
N ARG A 481 10.89 -3.91 15.23
CA ARG A 481 10.92 -5.27 14.68
C ARG A 481 10.65 -6.27 15.81
N VAL A 482 9.50 -6.93 15.75
CA VAL A 482 9.01 -7.86 16.77
C VAL A 482 9.10 -9.29 16.25
N PHE A 483 9.66 -10.19 17.06
CA PHE A 483 9.87 -11.61 16.76
C PHE A 483 9.20 -12.50 17.81
N ALA A 484 8.71 -13.68 17.44
CA ALA A 484 8.08 -14.60 18.41
C ALA A 484 9.13 -15.30 19.27
N SER A 485 8.88 -15.41 20.58
CA SER A 485 9.83 -15.99 21.53
C SER A 485 9.32 -17.28 22.16
N THR A 486 10.18 -18.29 22.26
CA THR A 486 9.92 -19.52 23.02
C THR A 486 9.98 -19.27 24.53
N ASP A 487 10.78 -18.27 24.96
CA ASP A 487 10.90 -17.83 26.35
C ASP A 487 9.58 -17.24 26.87
N ARG A 488 8.99 -17.94 27.84
CA ARG A 488 7.70 -17.58 28.44
C ARG A 488 7.81 -16.50 29.52
N SER A 489 9.02 -16.09 29.92
CA SER A 489 9.25 -14.96 30.82
C SER A 489 9.04 -13.62 30.11
N LYS A 490 9.38 -13.55 28.82
CA LYS A 490 9.09 -12.41 27.93
C LYS A 490 7.60 -12.33 27.62
N GLY A 491 7.01 -11.15 27.78
CA GLY A 491 5.62 -10.87 27.39
C GLY A 491 5.48 -10.30 25.98
N GLY A 492 4.31 -9.74 25.70
CA GLY A 492 3.97 -9.12 24.42
C GLY A 492 4.31 -7.63 24.37
N LEU A 493 4.31 -7.06 23.16
CA LEU A 493 4.40 -5.62 22.94
C LEU A 493 3.01 -4.97 22.82
N PHE A 494 2.80 -3.89 23.56
CA PHE A 494 1.55 -3.13 23.63
C PHE A 494 1.79 -1.64 23.33
N LYS A 495 0.73 -0.92 22.97
CA LYS A 495 0.70 0.54 22.77
C LYS A 495 -0.18 1.19 23.83
N VAL A 496 0.32 2.24 24.48
CA VAL A 496 -0.34 2.93 25.60
C VAL A 496 -1.10 4.15 25.07
N SER A 497 -2.31 4.41 25.56
CA SER A 497 -3.09 5.58 25.16
C SER A 497 -3.37 6.46 26.37
N GLY A 498 -2.99 7.74 26.30
CA GLY A 498 -3.21 8.73 27.36
C GLY A 498 -4.67 9.08 27.62
N LYS A 499 -5.61 8.55 26.82
CA LYS A 499 -7.03 8.82 26.95
C LYS A 499 -7.57 8.26 28.26
N VAL A 500 -8.08 9.17 29.11
CA VAL A 500 -8.82 8.83 30.32
C VAL A 500 -10.29 8.57 29.96
N VAL A 501 -10.82 7.42 30.38
CA VAL A 501 -12.21 7.00 30.15
C VAL A 501 -12.84 6.68 31.51
N LYS A 502 -13.96 7.34 31.85
CA LYS A 502 -14.62 7.24 33.17
C LYS A 502 -13.63 7.33 34.36
N GLY A 503 -12.74 8.34 34.31
CA GLY A 503 -11.77 8.61 35.39
C GLY A 503 -10.59 7.64 35.49
N ARG A 504 -10.36 6.77 34.50
CA ARG A 504 -9.21 5.82 34.48
C ARG A 504 -8.46 5.91 33.15
N LYS A 505 -7.13 5.82 33.13
CA LYS A 505 -6.37 5.65 31.88
C LYS A 505 -6.88 4.41 31.12
N LYS A 506 -6.97 4.48 29.80
CA LYS A 506 -7.34 3.34 28.95
C LYS A 506 -6.27 2.25 29.07
N ASN A 507 -6.69 0.98 29.16
CA ASN A 507 -5.76 -0.16 29.13
C ASN A 507 -4.89 -0.13 27.86
N PRO A 508 -3.62 -0.54 27.94
CA PRO A 508 -2.78 -0.80 26.77
C PRO A 508 -3.45 -1.76 25.78
N GLU A 509 -3.26 -1.49 24.49
CA GLU A 509 -3.75 -2.31 23.39
C GLU A 509 -2.60 -3.12 22.80
N LYS A 510 -2.83 -4.40 22.45
CA LYS A 510 -1.80 -5.18 21.74
C LYS A 510 -1.60 -4.63 20.33
N PHE A 511 -0.38 -4.69 19.81
CA PHE A 511 -0.16 -4.48 18.38
C PHE A 511 -0.79 -5.62 17.56
N GLY A 512 -1.40 -5.28 16.42
CA GLY A 512 -2.08 -6.25 15.56
C GLY A 512 -1.10 -7.29 14.99
N ASN A 513 -1.48 -8.57 15.06
CA ASN A 513 -0.68 -9.71 14.58
C ASN A 513 0.74 -9.80 15.19
N THR A 514 0.89 -9.45 16.47
CA THR A 514 2.12 -9.71 17.24
C THR A 514 2.01 -10.98 18.11
N PRO A 515 3.13 -11.62 18.49
CA PRO A 515 3.18 -12.79 19.39
C PRO A 515 2.72 -12.48 20.81
N GLU A 516 2.38 -13.48 21.63
CA GLU A 516 2.07 -13.27 23.07
C GLU A 516 3.34 -13.19 23.94
N HIS A 517 4.40 -13.88 23.52
CA HIS A 517 5.76 -13.79 24.04
C HIS A 517 6.65 -13.38 22.88
N CYS A 518 7.41 -12.30 23.00
CA CYS A 518 8.19 -11.76 21.90
C CYS A 518 9.51 -11.15 22.36
N PHE A 519 10.45 -11.00 21.43
CA PHE A 519 11.65 -10.17 21.58
C PHE A 519 11.69 -9.11 20.48
N ILE A 520 12.57 -8.12 20.65
CA ILE A 520 12.69 -6.93 19.79
C ILE A 520 14.16 -6.76 19.40
N ILE A 521 14.45 -6.56 18.10
CA ILE A 521 15.80 -6.24 17.61
C ILE A 521 15.70 -5.07 16.62
N ASN A 522 15.95 -3.87 17.12
CA ASN A 522 15.98 -2.64 16.35
C ASN A 522 17.36 -2.31 15.75
N ASP A 523 18.41 -3.07 16.12
CA ASP A 523 19.69 -3.11 15.37
C ASP A 523 19.51 -3.67 13.95
N ASP A 524 20.54 -3.54 13.11
CA ASP A 524 20.57 -4.15 11.77
C ASP A 524 20.37 -5.67 11.83
N VAL A 525 19.46 -6.19 11.02
CA VAL A 525 19.12 -7.63 10.91
C VAL A 525 19.49 -8.23 9.55
N THR A 526 20.08 -7.46 8.65
CA THR A 526 20.23 -7.75 7.20
C THR A 526 21.02 -9.03 6.91
N ASN A 527 21.89 -9.45 7.83
CA ASN A 527 22.67 -10.69 7.74
C ASN A 527 22.67 -11.49 9.07
N LEU A 528 21.67 -11.28 9.94
CA LEU A 528 21.61 -11.98 11.23
C LEU A 528 20.99 -13.38 11.09
N PRO A 529 21.62 -14.42 11.66
CA PRO A 529 21.01 -15.74 11.73
C PRO A 529 19.85 -15.76 12.73
N VAL A 530 18.89 -16.67 12.51
CA VAL A 530 17.83 -16.94 13.49
C VAL A 530 18.44 -17.40 14.84
N PRO A 531 18.09 -16.75 15.98
CA PRO A 531 18.52 -17.17 17.30
C PRO A 531 17.67 -18.33 17.85
N ASP A 532 18.23 -19.11 18.77
CA ASP A 532 17.58 -20.29 19.39
C ASP A 532 16.25 -19.97 20.10
N GLU A 533 16.05 -18.73 20.55
CA GLU A 533 14.82 -18.31 21.22
C GLU A 533 13.65 -18.00 20.28
N LEU A 534 13.82 -18.09 18.96
CA LEU A 534 12.75 -17.83 18.00
C LEU A 534 11.70 -18.95 18.01
N ASP A 535 10.46 -18.60 18.36
CA ASP A 535 9.30 -19.50 18.26
C ASP A 535 8.88 -19.65 16.79
N ARG A 536 9.51 -20.59 16.07
CA ARG A 536 9.13 -20.99 14.71
C ARG A 536 7.71 -21.54 14.63
N GLN A 537 7.18 -22.14 15.71
CA GLN A 537 5.83 -22.72 15.73
C GLN A 537 4.75 -21.63 15.64
N TYR A 538 4.97 -20.46 16.24
CA TYR A 538 4.10 -19.29 16.07
C TYR A 538 3.88 -18.93 14.58
N TYR A 539 4.94 -18.98 13.77
CA TYR A 539 4.87 -18.65 12.34
C TYR A 539 4.21 -19.78 11.54
N ILE A 540 4.43 -21.04 11.92
CA ILE A 540 3.77 -22.22 11.32
C ILE A 540 2.26 -22.15 11.56
N ASP A 541 1.84 -21.92 12.81
CA ASP A 541 0.43 -21.78 13.16
C ASP A 541 -0.21 -20.54 12.52
N LEU A 542 0.54 -19.45 12.34
CA LEU A 542 0.07 -18.26 11.63
C LEU A 542 -0.07 -18.48 10.12
N ALA A 543 0.82 -19.28 9.50
CA ALA A 543 0.70 -19.69 8.10
C ALA A 543 -0.52 -20.61 7.91
N TRP A 544 -0.68 -21.65 8.73
CA TRP A 544 -1.85 -22.54 8.70
C TRP A 544 -3.16 -21.79 8.94
N LYS A 545 -3.18 -20.83 9.87
CA LYS A 545 -4.35 -19.95 10.08
C LYS A 545 -4.71 -19.15 8.83
N ARG A 546 -3.72 -18.64 8.09
CA ARG A 546 -3.95 -17.91 6.84
C ARG A 546 -4.33 -18.84 5.67
N LEU A 547 -3.83 -20.08 5.64
CA LEU A 547 -4.25 -21.12 4.70
C LEU A 547 -5.73 -21.54 4.93
N LYS A 548 -6.17 -21.63 6.20
CA LYS A 548 -7.57 -21.90 6.58
C LYS A 548 -8.54 -20.77 6.23
N ASP A 549 -8.04 -19.54 6.06
CA ASP A 549 -8.83 -18.43 5.53
C ASP A 549 -9.23 -18.68 4.06
N TYR A 550 -8.35 -19.26 3.24
CA TYR A 550 -8.70 -19.73 1.88
C TYR A 550 -9.60 -20.96 1.92
N GLY A 551 -9.32 -21.90 2.83
CA GLY A 551 -10.07 -23.15 2.99
C GLY A 551 -9.22 -24.41 3.04
N VAL A 552 -7.90 -24.27 3.29
CA VAL A 552 -6.97 -25.39 3.46
C VAL A 552 -6.83 -25.70 4.95
N ASP A 553 -6.93 -26.97 5.33
CA ASP A 553 -6.71 -27.44 6.71
C ASP A 553 -5.39 -28.23 6.85
N ARG A 554 -4.90 -28.35 8.10
CA ARG A 554 -3.54 -28.85 8.43
C ARG A 554 -3.38 -30.37 8.40
N GLU A 555 -4.48 -31.10 8.57
CA GLU A 555 -4.48 -32.58 8.55
C GLU A 555 -5.16 -33.11 7.30
N GLY A 556 -4.75 -34.31 6.87
CA GLY A 556 -5.01 -34.88 5.55
C GLY A 556 -6.45 -35.29 5.25
N GLY A 557 -7.37 -34.32 5.19
CA GLY A 557 -8.63 -34.46 4.46
C GLY A 557 -8.33 -34.63 2.97
N GLY A 558 -8.56 -35.83 2.44
CA GLY A 558 -8.36 -36.12 1.02
C GLY A 558 -9.25 -35.24 0.15
N PHE A 559 -8.74 -34.81 -1.01
CA PHE A 559 -9.54 -34.13 -2.02
C PHE A 559 -10.64 -35.06 -2.55
N GLU A 560 -11.89 -34.83 -2.15
CA GLU A 560 -12.98 -35.01 -3.10
C GLU A 560 -13.00 -33.78 -4.03
N PRO A 561 -12.65 -33.91 -5.32
CA PRO A 561 -12.83 -32.81 -6.25
C PRO A 561 -14.33 -32.51 -6.39
N CYS A 562 -14.70 -31.23 -6.29
CA CYS A 562 -16.06 -30.78 -6.58
C CYS A 562 -16.40 -31.03 -8.06
N ASN A 563 -16.93 -32.21 -8.36
CA ASN A 563 -17.33 -32.67 -9.70
C ASN A 563 -18.57 -31.93 -10.22
N TYR A 564 -18.42 -30.62 -10.48
CA TYR A 564 -19.44 -29.80 -11.15
C TYR A 564 -19.56 -30.09 -12.66
N SER A 565 -18.84 -31.10 -13.14
CA SER A 565 -18.98 -31.76 -14.45
C SER A 565 -19.87 -33.02 -14.40
N GLY A 566 -20.72 -33.17 -13.37
CA GLY A 566 -21.44 -34.42 -13.07
C GLY A 566 -22.87 -34.58 -13.61
N ASP A 567 -23.80 -33.65 -13.30
CA ASP A 567 -25.21 -34.05 -13.12
C ASP A 567 -26.30 -33.32 -13.95
N MET A 568 -25.99 -32.21 -14.65
CA MET A 568 -26.99 -31.56 -15.53
C MET A 568 -27.10 -32.18 -16.93
N SER A 569 -26.19 -33.08 -17.33
CA SER A 569 -26.21 -33.76 -18.63
C SER A 569 -26.93 -35.11 -18.59
N ARG A 570 -26.73 -35.91 -17.53
CA ARG A 570 -27.20 -37.31 -17.46
C ARG A 570 -28.72 -37.45 -17.35
N GLN A 571 -29.41 -36.58 -16.61
CA GLN A 571 -30.88 -36.65 -16.50
C GLN A 571 -31.63 -36.31 -17.81
N LYS A 572 -31.04 -35.53 -18.72
CA LYS A 572 -31.69 -35.21 -20.02
C LYS A 572 -31.44 -36.25 -21.10
N ILE A 573 -30.27 -36.91 -21.10
CA ILE A 573 -29.94 -37.94 -22.09
C ILE A 573 -30.76 -39.23 -21.85
N ASN A 574 -30.93 -39.65 -20.60
CA ASN A 574 -31.67 -40.89 -20.28
C ASN A 574 -33.18 -40.82 -20.57
N ASN A 575 -33.78 -39.63 -20.57
CA ASN A 575 -35.19 -39.47 -20.96
C ASN A 575 -35.38 -39.40 -22.47
N ALA A 576 -34.43 -38.82 -23.22
CA ALA A 576 -34.46 -38.77 -24.68
C ALA A 576 -34.28 -40.17 -25.34
N LEU A 577 -33.53 -41.07 -24.70
CA LEU A 577 -33.31 -42.45 -25.19
C LEU A 577 -34.40 -43.45 -24.77
N LYS A 578 -35.40 -43.02 -23.99
CA LYS A 578 -36.59 -43.83 -23.68
C LYS A 578 -37.79 -43.48 -24.56
N SER A 579 -37.97 -42.23 -24.96
CA SER A 579 -39.05 -41.79 -25.84
C SER A 579 -38.82 -42.09 -27.33
N SER A 580 -37.84 -42.92 -27.68
CA SER A 580 -37.45 -43.24 -29.07
C SER A 580 -37.43 -44.76 -29.34
N ARG A 581 -38.21 -45.53 -28.58
CA ARG A 581 -38.26 -47.00 -28.65
C ARG A 581 -39.65 -47.63 -28.50
N GLU A 582 -40.71 -46.82 -28.56
CA GLU A 582 -42.12 -47.25 -28.45
C GLU A 582 -42.99 -46.77 -29.63
N GLU A 583 -42.38 -46.37 -30.76
CA GLU A 583 -43.08 -46.02 -32.02
C GLU A 583 -42.46 -46.74 -33.24
N ASN A 584 -42.26 -48.06 -33.15
CA ASN A 584 -42.01 -48.96 -34.30
C ASN A 584 -42.29 -50.43 -33.92
N ASP A 585 -43.59 -50.76 -33.78
CA ASP A 585 -44.23 -52.04 -34.12
C ASP A 585 -45.75 -51.79 -34.22
#